data_AF-A0A7K0DZI9-F1
#
_entry.id   AF-A0A7K0DZI9-F1
#
_cell.length_a   1.000
_cell.length_b   1.000
_cell.length_c   1.000
_cell.angle_alpha   90.00
_cell.angle_beta   90.00
_cell.angle_gamma   90.00
#
_symmetry.space_group_name_H-M   'P 1'
#
loop_
_entity.id
_entity.type
_entity.pdbx_description
1 polymer ?
#
loop_
_entity_poly.entity_id
_entity_poly.type
_entity_poly.pdbx_seq_one_letter_code
_entity_poly.pdbx_strand_id
1 'polypeptide(L)'
;MDEKTLLQLAADELTLRSLRYREIEILDYIPSQPDRALLCPVGAVRIFVAAQGDPILQRVRDIIAHHNDGDVDLVENEIAPRFAGRTTLPIDQLWHMLQHSPVFASIRYGGRTLATNVVPPPDLGLVVLDNPYNGGELSPAHLTLVEHLAENTDAALDAVALRQAPPLTPAERAAVALVPADQLEANLAIRGSCAPHGTFIVVTALAFTAAILCAAAATPAEEQQQHLSDEQIQQLGPAATARQLLDIRRAALEYEH
;
A
#
# COMPACT_ATOMS: atom_id res chain seq x y z
N MET A 1 -10.21 28.39 -2.55
CA MET A 1 -10.37 27.55 -3.75
C MET A 1 -11.23 26.38 -3.34
N ASP A 2 -12.29 26.06 -4.08
CA ASP A 2 -13.15 24.94 -3.71
C ASP A 2 -12.49 23.58 -4.07
N GLU A 3 -12.97 22.51 -3.43
CA GLU A 3 -12.46 21.16 -3.60
C GLU A 3 -12.51 20.70 -5.06
N LYS A 4 -13.59 21.04 -5.77
CA LYS A 4 -13.77 20.69 -7.19
C LYS A 4 -12.70 21.31 -8.08
N THR A 5 -12.31 22.55 -7.81
CA THR A 5 -11.23 23.23 -8.54
C THR A 5 -9.89 22.55 -8.29
N LEU A 6 -9.60 22.19 -7.03
CA LEU A 6 -8.37 21.45 -6.68
C LEU A 6 -8.30 20.08 -7.37
N LEU A 7 -9.43 19.36 -7.43
CA LEU A 7 -9.52 18.08 -8.12
C LEU A 7 -9.29 18.21 -9.63
N GLN A 8 -9.87 19.24 -10.27
CA GLN A 8 -9.64 19.47 -11.69
C GLN A 8 -8.17 19.81 -11.97
N LEU A 9 -7.56 20.66 -11.14
CA LEU A 9 -6.17 21.05 -11.33
C LEU A 9 -5.22 19.85 -11.22
N ALA A 10 -5.46 18.93 -10.30
CA ALA A 10 -4.68 17.70 -10.24
C ALA A 10 -4.91 16.78 -11.43
N ALA A 11 -6.11 16.79 -12.02
CA ALA A 11 -6.40 16.03 -13.25
C ALA A 11 -5.51 16.53 -14.36
N ASP A 12 -5.46 17.85 -14.49
CA ASP A 12 -4.72 18.53 -15.53
C ASP A 12 -3.22 18.26 -15.34
N GLU A 13 -2.70 18.32 -14.10
CA GLU A 13 -1.30 18.00 -13.79
C GLU A 13 -0.92 16.56 -14.18
N LEU A 14 -1.80 15.58 -13.95
CA LEU A 14 -1.58 14.19 -14.39
C LEU A 14 -1.48 14.07 -15.91
N THR A 15 -2.24 14.89 -16.67
CA THR A 15 -2.24 14.83 -18.13
C THR A 15 -1.06 15.52 -18.80
N LEU A 16 -0.43 16.48 -18.09
CA LEU A 16 0.70 17.25 -18.62
C LEU A 16 2.05 16.56 -18.43
N ARG A 17 2.15 15.67 -17.44
CA ARG A 17 3.41 15.00 -17.10
C ARG A 17 3.68 13.80 -17.99
N SER A 18 4.97 13.62 -18.30
CA SER A 18 5.41 12.39 -18.97
C SER A 18 5.35 11.21 -18.01
N LEU A 19 4.99 10.04 -18.51
CA LEU A 19 4.81 8.83 -17.70
C LEU A 19 6.00 7.89 -17.81
N ARG A 20 6.43 7.33 -16.69
CA ARG A 20 7.39 6.22 -16.63
C ARG A 20 6.81 5.08 -15.81
N TYR A 21 6.88 3.87 -16.35
CA TYR A 21 6.35 2.67 -15.73
C TYR A 21 7.50 1.81 -15.20
N ARG A 22 7.34 1.30 -13.98
CA ARG A 22 8.26 0.32 -13.37
C ARG A 22 7.44 -0.75 -12.66
N GLU A 23 7.93 -1.99 -12.71
CA GLU A 23 7.40 -3.06 -11.86
C GLU A 23 7.89 -2.84 -10.43
N ILE A 24 7.03 -3.09 -9.45
CA ILE A 24 7.39 -3.10 -8.03
C ILE A 24 7.66 -4.56 -7.66
N GLU A 25 8.87 -4.84 -7.21
CA GLU A 25 9.20 -6.17 -6.71
C GLU A 25 8.36 -6.50 -5.46
N ILE A 26 7.97 -7.76 -5.33
CA ILE A 26 7.24 -8.27 -4.16
C ILE A 26 8.14 -9.29 -3.46
N LEU A 27 8.49 -9.00 -2.21
CA LEU A 27 9.32 -9.85 -1.36
C LEU A 27 8.45 -10.49 -0.27
N ASP A 28 8.63 -11.79 -0.03
CA ASP A 28 7.95 -12.48 1.06
C ASP A 28 8.62 -12.16 2.40
N TYR A 29 7.85 -11.59 3.33
CA TYR A 29 8.31 -11.21 4.65
C TYR A 29 7.94 -12.26 5.69
N ILE A 30 8.97 -12.71 6.41
CA ILE A 30 8.84 -13.56 7.59
C ILE A 30 9.46 -12.76 8.75
N PRO A 31 8.70 -12.38 9.79
CA PRO A 31 9.23 -11.58 10.89
C PRO A 31 10.26 -12.38 11.68
N SER A 32 11.36 -11.72 12.08
CA SER A 32 12.36 -12.32 12.96
C SER A 32 11.82 -12.49 14.40
N GLN A 33 11.02 -11.51 14.84
CA GLN A 33 10.41 -11.44 16.17
C GLN A 33 8.90 -11.13 15.98
N PRO A 34 8.05 -12.16 15.82
CA PRO A 34 6.62 -11.98 15.51
C PRO A 34 5.82 -11.29 16.63
N ASP A 35 6.38 -11.21 17.84
CA ASP A 35 5.83 -10.56 19.02
C ASP A 35 6.24 -9.08 19.16
N ARG A 36 6.97 -8.54 18.18
CA ARG A 36 7.46 -7.14 18.17
C ARG A 36 6.97 -6.36 16.96
N ALA A 37 7.52 -5.17 16.77
CA ALA A 37 7.19 -4.29 15.66
C ALA A 37 7.47 -4.97 14.31
N LEU A 38 6.46 -5.03 13.45
CA LEU A 38 6.53 -5.74 12.17
C LEU A 38 6.84 -4.80 11.02
N LEU A 39 7.80 -5.19 10.17
CA LEU A 39 8.15 -4.45 8.97
C LEU A 39 7.00 -4.44 7.96
N CYS A 40 6.26 -5.54 7.83
CA CYS A 40 4.97 -5.63 7.16
C CYS A 40 3.96 -6.27 8.13
N PRO A 41 2.71 -5.80 8.26
CA PRO A 41 1.70 -6.45 9.08
C PRO A 41 1.22 -7.77 8.45
N VAL A 42 0.73 -8.69 9.29
CA VAL A 42 0.10 -9.94 8.84
C VAL A 42 -1.14 -9.63 7.98
N GLY A 43 -1.28 -10.31 6.85
CA GLY A 43 -2.44 -10.09 5.97
C GLY A 43 -2.35 -8.79 5.18
N ALA A 44 -1.15 -8.29 4.93
CA ALA A 44 -0.92 -7.08 4.15
C ALA A 44 0.16 -7.26 3.08
N VAL A 45 0.08 -6.40 2.06
CA VAL A 45 1.22 -6.03 1.22
C VAL A 45 1.57 -4.58 1.57
N ARG A 46 2.73 -4.37 2.17
CA ARG A 46 3.25 -3.05 2.52
C ARG A 46 4.23 -2.56 1.45
N ILE A 47 3.96 -1.41 0.85
CA ILE A 47 4.75 -0.84 -0.25
C ILE A 47 5.55 0.34 0.25
N PHE A 48 6.87 0.24 0.24
CA PHE A 48 7.77 1.34 0.55
C PHE A 48 8.07 2.11 -0.73
N VAL A 49 7.94 3.44 -0.71
CA VAL A 49 8.27 4.32 -1.83
C VAL A 49 9.19 5.43 -1.33
N ALA A 50 10.34 5.58 -1.97
CA ALA A 50 11.31 6.62 -1.66
C ALA A 50 11.94 7.15 -2.96
N ALA A 51 12.81 8.15 -2.85
CA ALA A 51 13.64 8.57 -3.98
C ALA A 51 14.50 7.40 -4.48
N GLN A 52 14.75 7.34 -5.79
CA GLN A 52 15.62 6.33 -6.37
C GLN A 52 17.02 6.43 -5.76
N GLY A 53 17.52 5.30 -5.25
CA GLY A 53 18.82 5.23 -4.57
C GLY A 53 18.77 5.56 -3.07
N ASP A 54 17.59 5.82 -2.49
CA ASP A 54 17.47 5.97 -1.04
C ASP A 54 17.93 4.67 -0.33
N PRO A 55 18.88 4.76 0.63
CA PRO A 55 19.43 3.58 1.29
C PRO A 55 18.39 2.79 2.08
N ILE A 56 17.24 3.38 2.45
CA ILE A 56 16.21 2.68 3.23
C ILE A 56 15.62 1.50 2.45
N LEU A 57 15.43 1.63 1.13
CA LEU A 57 14.85 0.56 0.32
C LEU A 57 15.85 -0.58 0.13
N GLN A 58 17.14 -0.26 -0.02
CA GLN A 58 18.19 -1.28 -0.04
C GLN A 58 18.26 -2.02 1.30
N ARG A 59 18.15 -1.31 2.42
CA ARG A 59 18.13 -1.92 3.76
C ARG A 59 16.93 -2.85 3.94
N VAL A 60 15.75 -2.48 3.45
CA VAL A 60 14.57 -3.37 3.40
C VAL A 60 14.89 -4.64 2.61
N ARG A 61 15.41 -4.51 1.38
CA ARG A 61 15.80 -5.67 0.54
C ARG A 61 16.80 -6.57 1.23
N ASP A 62 17.84 -6.00 1.84
CA ASP A 62 18.92 -6.73 2.49
C ASP A 62 18.42 -7.53 3.70
N ILE A 63 17.51 -6.97 4.51
CA ILE A 63 16.91 -7.67 5.65
C ILE A 63 16.15 -8.91 5.17
N ILE A 64 15.35 -8.77 4.11
CA ILE A 64 14.58 -9.90 3.56
C ILE A 64 15.49 -10.95 2.92
N ALA A 65 16.45 -10.52 2.10
CA ALA A 65 17.33 -11.42 1.35
C ALA A 65 18.24 -12.28 2.25
N HIS A 66 18.69 -11.73 3.38
CA HIS A 66 19.60 -12.42 4.29
C HIS A 66 18.90 -13.09 5.48
N HIS A 67 17.56 -12.95 5.60
CA HIS A 67 16.80 -13.40 6.76
C HIS A 67 17.42 -12.91 8.09
N ASN A 68 17.89 -11.65 8.10
CA ASN A 68 18.54 -11.08 9.27
C ASN A 68 17.51 -10.59 10.29
N ASP A 69 17.84 -10.67 11.58
CA ASP A 69 17.01 -10.17 12.70
C ASP A 69 16.95 -8.63 12.81
N GLY A 70 17.20 -7.92 11.70
CA GLY A 70 17.30 -6.45 11.63
C GLY A 70 15.99 -5.75 11.29
N ASP A 71 14.91 -6.50 11.02
CA ASP A 71 13.57 -5.95 10.73
C ASP A 71 13.02 -5.11 11.88
N VAL A 72 13.12 -5.59 13.12
CA VAL A 72 12.64 -4.85 14.30
C VAL A 72 13.43 -3.56 14.50
N ASP A 73 14.76 -3.60 14.40
CA ASP A 73 15.62 -2.43 14.52
C ASP A 73 15.29 -1.38 13.45
N LEU A 74 15.14 -1.81 12.20
CA LEU A 74 14.74 -0.95 11.09
C LEU A 74 13.39 -0.26 11.37
N VAL A 75 12.40 -1.00 11.87
CA VAL A 75 11.09 -0.44 12.17
C VAL A 75 11.15 0.54 13.34
N GLU A 76 11.70 0.12 14.48
CA GLU A 76 11.65 0.90 15.73
C GLU A 76 12.58 2.10 15.72
N ASN A 77 13.76 1.99 15.10
CA ASN A 77 14.82 3.00 15.20
C ASN A 77 14.98 3.86 13.94
N GLU A 78 14.46 3.45 12.79
CA GLU A 78 14.59 4.22 11.55
C GLU A 78 13.27 4.62 10.91
N ILE A 79 12.32 3.69 10.79
CA ILE A 79 11.04 3.96 10.10
C ILE A 79 10.09 4.68 11.05
N ALA A 80 9.73 4.08 12.18
CA ALA A 80 8.75 4.66 13.11
C ALA A 80 9.13 6.07 13.60
N PRO A 81 10.40 6.39 13.92
CA PRO A 81 10.78 7.74 14.33
C PRO A 81 10.59 8.80 13.24
N ARG A 82 10.75 8.46 11.95
CA ARG A 82 10.43 9.40 10.85
C ARG A 82 8.98 9.84 10.91
N PHE A 83 8.09 8.93 11.28
CA PHE A 83 6.66 9.21 11.34
C PHE A 83 6.20 9.73 12.71
N ALA A 84 7.10 9.84 13.70
CA ALA A 84 6.77 10.35 15.02
C ALA A 84 6.45 11.86 14.91
N GLY A 85 5.26 12.25 15.36
CA GLY A 85 4.83 13.66 15.30
C GLY A 85 4.28 14.12 13.94
N ARG A 86 4.02 13.20 13.00
CA ARG A 86 3.32 13.52 11.74
C ARG A 86 1.98 14.19 12.01
N THR A 87 1.60 15.13 11.15
CA THR A 87 0.30 15.81 11.18
C THR A 87 -0.40 15.64 9.84
N THR A 88 -1.73 15.74 9.86
CA THR A 88 -2.50 15.80 8.62
C THR A 88 -2.22 17.12 7.91
N LEU A 89 -1.85 17.06 6.64
CA LEU A 89 -1.64 18.25 5.83
C LEU A 89 -2.96 18.77 5.25
N PRO A 90 -3.20 20.09 5.29
CA PRO A 90 -4.26 20.74 4.52
C PRO A 90 -4.15 20.44 3.02
N ILE A 91 -5.28 20.34 2.33
CA ILE A 91 -5.35 19.96 0.91
C ILE A 91 -4.59 20.92 -0.02
N ASP A 92 -4.54 22.20 0.32
CA ASP A 92 -3.79 23.22 -0.42
C ASP A 92 -2.27 23.01 -0.29
N GLN A 93 -1.79 22.57 0.87
CA GLN A 93 -0.38 22.21 1.06
C GLN A 93 -0.03 20.94 0.28
N LEU A 94 -0.90 19.94 0.28
CA LEU A 94 -0.74 18.72 -0.52
C LEU A 94 -0.68 19.04 -2.01
N TRP A 95 -1.54 19.92 -2.47
CA TRP A 95 -1.52 20.40 -3.85
C TRP A 95 -0.22 21.12 -4.19
N HIS A 96 0.21 22.04 -3.32
CA HIS A 96 1.47 22.75 -3.51
C HIS A 96 2.67 21.78 -3.55
N MET A 97 2.69 20.75 -2.70
CA MET A 97 3.71 19.70 -2.75
C MET A 97 3.68 18.96 -4.08
N LEU A 98 2.50 18.59 -4.58
CA LEU A 98 2.36 17.88 -5.85
C LEU A 98 2.86 18.71 -7.04
N GLN A 99 2.45 19.98 -7.12
CA GLN A 99 2.86 20.90 -8.19
C GLN A 99 4.38 21.10 -8.24
N HIS A 100 5.02 21.21 -7.07
CA HIS A 100 6.45 21.48 -6.98
C HIS A 100 7.30 20.20 -6.95
N SER A 101 6.67 19.03 -6.87
CA SER A 101 7.41 17.79 -6.90
C SER A 101 7.95 17.53 -8.31
N PRO A 102 9.25 17.25 -8.49
CA PRO A 102 9.78 16.86 -9.79
C PRO A 102 9.21 15.51 -10.27
N VAL A 103 8.86 14.62 -9.34
CA VAL A 103 8.26 13.32 -9.61
C VAL A 103 7.27 12.95 -8.51
N PHE A 104 6.15 12.36 -8.89
CA PHE A 104 5.27 11.65 -7.97
C PHE A 104 4.77 10.39 -8.67
N ALA A 105 4.11 9.49 -7.95
CA ALA A 105 3.66 8.23 -8.54
C ALA A 105 2.20 7.88 -8.26
N SER A 106 1.66 7.03 -9.12
CA SER A 106 0.51 6.18 -8.81
C SER A 106 0.99 4.75 -8.66
N ILE A 107 0.42 4.01 -7.71
CA ILE A 107 0.66 2.57 -7.55
C ILE A 107 -0.55 1.86 -8.09
N ARG A 108 -0.33 0.87 -8.97
CA ARG A 108 -1.40 0.08 -9.58
C ARG A 108 -1.16 -1.40 -9.37
N TYR A 109 -2.25 -2.15 -9.28
CA TYR A 109 -2.23 -3.59 -9.29
C TYR A 109 -3.27 -4.10 -10.29
N GLY A 110 -2.79 -4.64 -11.42
CA GLY A 110 -3.65 -4.98 -12.55
C GLY A 110 -4.30 -3.73 -13.16
N GLY A 111 -5.62 -3.76 -13.33
CA GLY A 111 -6.42 -2.61 -13.75
C GLY A 111 -6.68 -1.58 -12.65
N ARG A 112 -6.52 -1.94 -11.36
CA ARG A 112 -6.84 -1.08 -10.21
C ARG A 112 -5.70 -0.16 -9.81
N THR A 113 -6.04 1.07 -9.42
CA THR A 113 -5.11 2.00 -8.77
C THR A 113 -5.22 1.84 -7.25
N LEU A 114 -4.11 1.49 -6.60
CA LEU A 114 -4.01 1.35 -5.14
C LEU A 114 -3.76 2.67 -4.43
N ALA A 115 -2.97 3.55 -5.05
CA ALA A 115 -2.70 4.88 -4.55
C ALA A 115 -2.40 5.83 -5.72
N THR A 116 -2.74 7.10 -5.55
CA THR A 116 -2.45 8.19 -6.49
C THR A 116 -1.71 9.30 -5.77
N ASN A 117 -0.92 10.08 -6.51
CA ASN A 117 -0.21 11.25 -5.97
C ASN A 117 0.76 10.90 -4.83
N VAL A 118 1.41 9.73 -4.91
CA VAL A 118 2.43 9.27 -3.98
C VAL A 118 3.68 10.12 -4.15
N VAL A 119 3.95 10.96 -3.15
CA VAL A 119 5.13 11.82 -3.07
C VAL A 119 5.77 11.64 -1.69
N PRO A 120 7.02 11.15 -1.60
CA PRO A 120 7.76 11.14 -0.35
C PRO A 120 7.96 12.56 0.17
N PRO A 121 7.45 12.92 1.36
CA PRO A 121 7.68 14.24 1.93
C PRO A 121 9.19 14.47 2.16
N PRO A 122 9.73 15.67 1.90
CA PRO A 122 11.17 15.92 2.00
C PRO A 122 11.77 15.64 3.38
N ASP A 123 10.99 15.81 4.44
CA ASP A 123 11.36 15.58 5.84
C ASP A 123 11.33 14.10 6.24
N LEU A 124 10.48 13.28 5.60
CA LEU A 124 10.37 11.85 5.88
C LEU A 124 11.24 11.00 4.94
N GLY A 125 11.39 11.44 3.69
CA GLY A 125 12.09 10.73 2.61
C GLY A 125 11.44 9.39 2.23
N LEU A 126 10.29 9.04 2.81
CA LEU A 126 9.70 7.71 2.70
C LEU A 126 8.17 7.78 2.79
N VAL A 127 7.50 6.99 1.96
CA VAL A 127 6.07 6.64 2.04
C VAL A 127 5.93 5.14 2.20
N VAL A 128 4.95 4.69 2.99
CA VAL A 128 4.71 3.28 3.34
C VAL A 128 3.22 2.87 3.16
N LEU A 129 2.91 2.36 1.98
CA LEU A 129 1.66 1.78 1.49
C LEU A 129 1.16 0.50 2.14
N ASP A 130 0.42 0.49 3.23
CA ASP A 130 -0.26 -0.74 3.66
C ASP A 130 -1.48 -1.06 2.79
N ASN A 131 -1.56 -2.26 2.23
CA ASN A 131 -2.70 -2.72 1.44
C ASN A 131 -3.18 -4.07 1.97
N PRO A 132 -4.46 -4.24 2.38
CA PRO A 132 -4.97 -5.52 2.86
C PRO A 132 -4.81 -6.61 1.81
N TYR A 133 -4.40 -7.80 2.24
CA TYR A 133 -4.08 -8.94 1.40
C TYR A 133 -4.70 -10.22 1.97
N ASN A 134 -5.48 -10.92 1.17
CA ASN A 134 -6.25 -12.08 1.61
C ASN A 134 -5.47 -13.42 1.59
N GLY A 135 -4.21 -13.43 1.15
CA GLY A 135 -3.40 -14.66 1.05
C GLY A 135 -3.48 -15.41 -0.30
N GLY A 136 -4.24 -14.89 -1.26
CA GLY A 136 -4.32 -15.44 -2.63
C GLY A 136 -3.10 -15.13 -3.51
N GLU A 137 -3.04 -15.67 -4.72
CA GLU A 137 -1.90 -15.42 -5.60
C GLU A 137 -1.74 -13.92 -5.94
N LEU A 138 -0.48 -13.47 -6.00
CA LEU A 138 -0.12 -12.15 -6.53
C LEU A 138 0.84 -12.29 -7.71
N SER A 139 0.65 -11.47 -8.74
CA SER A 139 1.56 -11.38 -9.88
C SER A 139 2.44 -10.13 -9.74
N PRO A 140 3.78 -10.26 -9.61
CA PRO A 140 4.69 -9.11 -9.57
C PRO A 140 4.56 -8.21 -10.79
N ALA A 141 4.35 -8.79 -11.98
CA ALA A 141 4.16 -8.05 -13.23
C ALA A 141 2.90 -7.15 -13.22
N HIS A 142 1.96 -7.38 -12.30
CA HIS A 142 0.76 -6.57 -12.18
C HIS A 142 0.92 -5.41 -11.19
N LEU A 143 1.89 -5.47 -10.27
CA LEU A 143 2.16 -4.39 -9.32
C LEU A 143 3.12 -3.39 -9.93
N THR A 144 2.62 -2.20 -10.26
CA THR A 144 3.37 -1.20 -11.03
C THR A 144 3.41 0.16 -10.34
N LEU A 145 4.56 0.80 -10.43
CA LEU A 145 4.79 2.20 -10.10
C LEU A 145 4.68 3.00 -11.40
N VAL A 146 3.72 3.92 -11.45
CA VAL A 146 3.51 4.84 -12.56
C VAL A 146 3.97 6.22 -12.12
N GLU A 147 5.17 6.60 -12.53
CA GLU A 147 5.76 7.90 -12.21
C GLU A 147 5.27 8.98 -13.18
N HIS A 148 4.94 10.14 -12.64
CA HIS A 148 4.54 11.36 -13.34
C HIS A 148 5.66 12.38 -13.22
N LEU A 149 6.38 12.57 -14.33
CA LEU A 149 7.62 13.34 -14.36
C LEU A 149 7.37 14.76 -14.88
N ALA A 150 7.88 15.74 -14.15
CA ALA A 150 8.02 17.10 -14.66
C ALA A 150 8.97 17.12 -15.88
N GLU A 151 8.83 18.15 -16.72
CA GLU A 151 9.71 18.29 -17.90
C GLU A 151 11.19 18.40 -17.49
N ASN A 152 12.05 17.70 -18.22
CA ASN A 152 13.52 17.74 -18.07
C ASN A 152 14.05 17.32 -16.68
N THR A 153 13.27 16.61 -15.88
CA THR A 153 13.77 16.06 -14.60
C THR A 153 14.49 14.72 -14.81
N ASP A 154 15.56 14.51 -14.04
CA ASP A 154 16.20 13.21 -13.83
C ASP A 154 15.72 12.52 -12.54
N ALA A 155 14.82 13.17 -11.79
CA ALA A 155 14.27 12.64 -10.56
C ALA A 155 13.51 11.32 -10.83
N ALA A 156 13.57 10.45 -9.84
CA ALA A 156 12.96 9.15 -9.91
C ALA A 156 12.59 8.64 -8.53
N LEU A 157 11.56 7.81 -8.50
CA LEU A 157 11.14 7.05 -7.35
C LEU A 157 11.54 5.58 -7.53
N ASP A 158 11.76 4.92 -6.42
CA ASP A 158 11.92 3.48 -6.32
C ASP A 158 10.92 2.94 -5.29
N ALA A 159 10.54 1.68 -5.44
CA ALA A 159 9.57 1.04 -4.58
C ALA A 159 9.87 -0.44 -4.37
N VAL A 160 9.59 -0.92 -3.15
CA VAL A 160 9.63 -2.34 -2.78
C VAL A 160 8.35 -2.70 -2.04
N ALA A 161 7.74 -3.81 -2.40
CA ALA A 161 6.58 -4.35 -1.70
C ALA A 161 7.00 -5.54 -0.84
N LEU A 162 6.59 -5.53 0.42
CA LEU A 162 6.69 -6.67 1.31
C LEU A 162 5.33 -7.32 1.46
N ARG A 163 5.26 -8.63 1.40
CA ARG A 163 4.05 -9.41 1.58
C ARG A 163 4.18 -10.29 2.81
N GLN A 164 3.22 -10.17 3.74
CA GLN A 164 3.04 -11.15 4.81
C GLN A 164 1.68 -11.80 4.67
N ALA A 165 1.66 -13.08 4.26
CA ALA A 165 0.42 -13.80 4.09
C ALA A 165 -0.31 -13.97 5.44
N PRO A 166 -1.65 -13.81 5.47
CA PRO A 166 -2.43 -14.22 6.62
C PRO A 166 -2.42 -15.76 6.70
N PRO A 167 -2.54 -16.35 7.90
CA PRO A 167 -2.83 -17.76 8.00
C PRO A 167 -4.23 -18.01 7.44
N LEU A 168 -4.36 -19.10 6.69
CA LEU A 168 -5.60 -19.52 6.04
C LEU A 168 -5.90 -20.96 6.43
N THR A 169 -7.17 -21.25 6.68
CA THR A 169 -7.65 -22.64 6.79
C THR A 169 -7.45 -23.37 5.46
N PRO A 170 -7.45 -24.71 5.44
CA PRO A 170 -7.39 -25.46 4.19
C PRO A 170 -8.49 -25.08 3.20
N ALA A 171 -9.72 -24.81 3.69
CA ALA A 171 -10.86 -24.42 2.87
C ALA A 171 -10.67 -23.01 2.28
N GLU A 172 -10.23 -22.04 3.08
CA GLU A 172 -9.94 -20.68 2.61
C GLU A 172 -8.84 -20.69 1.56
N ARG A 173 -7.75 -21.43 1.82
CA ARG A 173 -6.64 -21.58 0.88
C ARG A 173 -7.09 -22.18 -0.45
N ALA A 174 -7.92 -23.21 -0.40
CA ALA A 174 -8.50 -23.81 -1.60
C ALA A 174 -9.39 -22.82 -2.36
N ALA A 175 -10.19 -22.02 -1.65
CA ALA A 175 -11.06 -21.03 -2.27
C ALA A 175 -10.27 -19.89 -2.95
N VAL A 176 -9.25 -19.32 -2.30
CA VAL A 176 -8.45 -18.23 -2.89
C VAL A 176 -7.59 -18.71 -4.06
N ALA A 177 -7.15 -19.98 -4.06
CA ALA A 177 -6.43 -20.59 -5.18
C ALA A 177 -7.30 -20.79 -6.43
N LEU A 178 -8.63 -20.72 -6.28
CA LEU A 178 -9.59 -20.80 -7.39
C LEU A 178 -9.96 -19.42 -7.96
N VAL A 179 -9.39 -18.33 -7.44
CA VAL A 179 -9.58 -17.00 -8.01
C VAL A 179 -8.94 -16.96 -9.40
N PRO A 180 -9.68 -16.62 -10.47
CA PRO A 180 -9.13 -16.54 -11.81
C PRO A 180 -7.96 -15.56 -11.94
N ALA A 181 -7.01 -15.86 -12.83
CA ALA A 181 -5.83 -15.02 -13.05
C ALA A 181 -6.16 -13.61 -13.61
N ASP A 182 -7.32 -13.44 -14.24
CA ASP A 182 -7.85 -12.13 -14.68
C ASP A 182 -8.54 -11.35 -13.55
N GLN A 183 -8.69 -11.94 -12.36
CA GLN A 183 -9.33 -11.35 -11.18
C GLN A 183 -8.38 -11.22 -9.97
N LEU A 184 -7.06 -11.25 -10.19
CA LEU A 184 -6.06 -11.20 -9.11
C LEU A 184 -6.20 -9.96 -8.21
N GLU A 185 -6.78 -8.86 -8.70
CA GLU A 185 -7.10 -7.68 -7.88
C GLU A 185 -8.06 -7.97 -6.71
N ALA A 186 -8.77 -9.10 -6.74
CA ALA A 186 -9.59 -9.53 -5.63
C ALA A 186 -8.75 -9.93 -4.40
N ASN A 187 -7.44 -10.11 -4.57
CA ASN A 187 -6.54 -10.51 -3.49
C ASN A 187 -5.92 -9.31 -2.75
N LEU A 188 -6.04 -8.10 -3.29
CA LEU A 188 -5.38 -6.90 -2.76
C LEU A 188 -6.34 -5.71 -2.74
N ALA A 189 -6.52 -5.10 -1.57
CA ALA A 189 -7.43 -3.96 -1.36
C ALA A 189 -6.67 -2.63 -1.29
N ILE A 190 -7.41 -1.56 -1.61
CA ILE A 190 -6.97 -0.18 -1.39
C ILE A 190 -7.07 0.14 0.10
N ARG A 191 -6.08 0.85 0.65
CA ARG A 191 -6.23 1.53 1.94
C ARG A 191 -7.00 2.83 1.77
N GLY A 192 -8.30 2.78 2.07
CA GLY A 192 -9.21 3.90 1.87
C GLY A 192 -9.17 5.01 2.95
N SER A 193 -8.47 4.82 4.07
CA SER A 193 -8.71 5.63 5.28
C SER A 193 -7.63 6.67 5.65
N CYS A 194 -6.59 6.89 4.83
CA CYS A 194 -5.56 7.90 5.15
C CYS A 194 -6.03 9.36 5.06
N ALA A 195 -7.28 9.62 4.62
CA ALA A 195 -7.93 10.92 4.72
C ALA A 195 -9.32 10.74 5.37
N PRO A 196 -9.55 11.17 6.62
CA PRO A 196 -10.81 10.95 7.35
C PRO A 196 -12.02 11.75 6.81
N HIS A 197 -11.89 12.37 5.62
CA HIS A 197 -12.96 13.09 4.97
C HIS A 197 -12.99 12.75 3.46
N GLY A 198 -13.92 11.87 3.06
CA GLY A 198 -14.64 12.08 1.80
C GLY A 198 -14.19 11.37 0.52
N THR A 199 -13.41 10.28 0.53
CA THR A 199 -13.03 9.59 -0.72
C THR A 199 -13.92 8.40 -1.12
N PHE A 200 -15.18 8.35 -0.65
CA PHE A 200 -16.13 7.31 -1.05
C PHE A 200 -17.31 7.81 -1.91
N ILE A 201 -17.41 9.12 -2.19
CA ILE A 201 -18.50 9.64 -3.03
C ILE A 201 -17.91 10.45 -4.19
N VAL A 202 -17.82 9.78 -5.34
CA VAL A 202 -17.73 10.32 -6.71
C VAL A 202 -16.31 10.63 -7.22
N VAL A 203 -16.04 10.07 -8.40
CA VAL A 203 -14.93 10.31 -9.35
C VAL A 203 -13.75 9.34 -9.29
N THR A 204 -13.89 8.33 -10.14
CA THR A 204 -12.92 7.43 -10.79
C THR A 204 -11.75 8.13 -11.51
N ALA A 205 -11.31 9.31 -11.09
CA ALA A 205 -10.21 10.02 -11.74
C ALA A 205 -9.19 10.62 -10.77
N LEU A 206 -9.59 11.17 -9.61
CA LEU A 206 -8.65 11.89 -8.74
C LEU A 206 -8.98 11.77 -7.26
N ALA A 207 -8.42 10.76 -6.62
CA ALA A 207 -8.19 10.83 -5.19
C ALA A 207 -6.83 11.51 -4.97
N PHE A 208 -6.76 12.57 -4.16
CA PHE A 208 -5.50 12.90 -3.50
C PHE A 208 -5.31 11.89 -2.38
N THR A 209 -4.66 10.77 -2.67
CA THR A 209 -4.12 9.93 -1.59
C THR A 209 -2.84 10.59 -1.12
N ALA A 210 -2.97 11.59 -0.24
CA ALA A 210 -1.84 11.93 0.62
C ALA A 210 -1.54 10.66 1.42
N ALA A 211 -0.45 9.99 1.08
CA ALA A 211 0.01 8.78 1.74
C ALA A 211 0.57 9.14 3.14
N ILE A 212 -0.28 9.72 3.98
CA ILE A 212 -0.02 9.95 5.38
C ILE A 212 -0.34 8.61 6.04
N LEU A 213 0.70 7.80 6.23
CA LEU A 213 0.54 6.55 6.94
C LEU A 213 -0.08 6.80 8.30
N CYS A 214 -1.05 5.98 8.67
CA CYS A 214 -1.18 5.56 10.06
C CYS A 214 -0.29 4.32 10.24
N ALA A 215 1.02 4.50 10.45
CA ALA A 215 1.79 3.47 11.15
C ALA A 215 1.35 3.59 12.61
N ALA A 216 0.21 2.99 12.95
CA ALA A 216 0.07 2.46 14.29
C ALA A 216 1.11 1.34 14.35
N ALA A 217 1.94 1.34 15.38
CA ALA A 217 2.67 0.13 15.72
C ALA A 217 1.58 -0.94 15.88
N ALA A 218 1.43 -1.81 14.88
CA ALA A 218 0.50 -2.93 14.98
C ALA A 218 1.04 -3.75 16.14
N THR A 219 0.48 -3.57 17.32
CA THR A 219 0.71 -4.49 18.42
C THR A 219 0.24 -5.85 17.91
N PRO A 220 1.00 -6.93 18.12
CA PRO A 220 0.54 -8.27 17.87
C PRO A 220 -0.56 -8.54 18.91
N ALA A 221 -1.74 -7.99 18.66
CA ALA A 221 -2.94 -8.52 19.23
C ALA A 221 -3.00 -9.95 18.69
N GLU A 222 -3.14 -10.91 19.59
CA GLU A 222 -3.72 -12.21 19.29
C GLU A 222 -5.13 -11.94 18.72
N GLU A 223 -5.21 -11.43 17.49
CA GLU A 223 -6.43 -11.37 16.76
C GLU A 223 -6.87 -12.81 16.63
N GLN A 224 -8.00 -13.14 17.26
CA GLN A 224 -8.84 -14.21 16.80
C GLN A 224 -9.15 -13.90 15.33
N GLN A 225 -8.25 -14.33 14.46
CA GLN A 225 -8.35 -14.08 13.03
C GLN A 225 -9.67 -14.67 12.62
N GLN A 226 -10.59 -13.78 12.26
CA GLN A 226 -11.91 -14.19 11.86
C GLN A 226 -11.74 -15.02 10.58
N HIS A 227 -12.15 -16.27 10.64
CA HIS A 227 -12.13 -17.19 9.51
C HIS A 227 -13.55 -17.38 8.98
N LEU A 228 -13.66 -17.68 7.70
CA LEU A 228 -14.93 -18.09 7.12
C LEU A 228 -15.16 -19.58 7.40
N SER A 229 -16.41 -19.94 7.71
CA SER A 229 -16.78 -21.34 7.83
C SER A 229 -16.82 -22.00 6.44
N ASP A 230 -16.64 -23.32 6.40
CA ASP A 230 -16.73 -24.09 5.15
C ASP A 230 -18.09 -23.91 4.45
N GLU A 231 -19.17 -23.77 5.23
CA GLU A 231 -20.52 -23.50 4.70
C GLU A 231 -20.59 -22.12 4.03
N GLN A 232 -20.02 -21.08 4.64
CA GLN A 232 -19.93 -19.75 4.03
C GLN A 232 -19.12 -19.78 2.73
N ILE A 233 -17.99 -20.49 2.73
CA ILE A 233 -17.14 -20.62 1.53
C ILE A 233 -17.90 -21.31 0.39
N GLN A 234 -18.61 -22.40 0.68
CA GLN A 234 -19.42 -23.12 -0.31
C GLN A 234 -20.55 -22.25 -0.88
N GLN A 235 -21.21 -21.44 -0.05
CA GLN A 235 -22.29 -20.56 -0.47
C GLN A 235 -21.82 -19.36 -1.30
N LEU A 236 -20.67 -18.77 -0.94
CA LEU A 236 -20.12 -17.58 -1.60
C LEU A 236 -19.46 -17.91 -2.95
N GLY A 237 -18.75 -19.04 -3.03
CA GLY A 237 -17.88 -19.36 -4.15
C GLY A 237 -16.58 -18.53 -4.17
N PRO A 238 -15.58 -18.91 -4.99
CA PRO A 238 -14.20 -18.44 -4.88
C PRO A 238 -14.01 -16.91 -4.85
N ALA A 239 -14.59 -16.20 -5.82
CA ALA A 239 -14.39 -14.75 -5.94
C ALA A 239 -15.03 -13.96 -4.79
N ALA A 240 -16.21 -14.37 -4.32
CA ALA A 240 -16.87 -13.72 -3.19
C ALA A 240 -16.20 -14.08 -1.86
N THR A 241 -15.71 -15.31 -1.71
CA THR A 241 -14.85 -15.71 -0.59
C THR A 241 -13.59 -14.85 -0.53
N ALA A 242 -12.89 -14.65 -1.65
CA ALA A 242 -11.69 -13.81 -1.71
C ALA A 242 -11.96 -12.37 -1.26
N ARG A 243 -13.10 -11.79 -1.68
CA ARG A 243 -13.54 -10.44 -1.25
C ARG A 243 -13.88 -10.39 0.24
N GLN A 244 -14.62 -11.38 0.75
CA GLN A 244 -14.99 -11.41 2.15
C GLN A 244 -13.77 -11.57 3.06
N LEU A 245 -12.80 -12.41 2.68
CA LEU A 245 -11.51 -12.51 3.38
C LEU A 245 -10.77 -11.18 3.35
N LEU A 246 -10.80 -10.46 2.23
CA LEU A 246 -10.17 -9.15 2.11
C LEU A 246 -10.83 -8.10 3.03
N ASP A 247 -12.15 -8.13 3.17
CA ASP A 247 -12.88 -7.26 4.09
C ASP A 247 -12.54 -7.57 5.56
N ILE A 248 -12.38 -8.85 5.92
CA ILE A 248 -11.84 -9.24 7.23
C ILE A 248 -10.46 -8.63 7.46
N ARG A 249 -9.56 -8.68 6.47
CA ARG A 249 -8.21 -8.08 6.59
C ARG A 249 -8.24 -6.56 6.66
N ARG A 250 -9.19 -5.93 5.97
CA ARG A 250 -9.40 -4.48 6.07
C ARG A 250 -9.79 -4.09 7.51
N ALA A 251 -10.72 -4.83 8.11
CA ALA A 251 -11.15 -4.59 9.49
C ALA A 251 -10.00 -4.82 10.50
N ALA A 252 -9.23 -5.90 10.32
CA ALA A 252 -8.06 -6.22 11.16
C ALA A 252 -6.96 -5.15 11.14
N LEU A 253 -6.76 -4.50 9.99
CA LEU A 253 -5.79 -3.41 9.84
C LEU A 253 -6.34 -2.04 10.30
N GLU A 254 -7.47 -2.02 11.01
CA GLU A 254 -8.16 -0.82 11.49
C GLU A 254 -8.51 0.17 10.36
N TYR A 255 -8.77 -0.33 9.15
CA TYR A 255 -9.29 0.49 8.06
C TYR A 255 -10.81 0.54 8.16
N GLU A 256 -11.31 1.31 9.13
CA GLU A 256 -12.72 1.65 9.21
C GLU A 256 -13.14 2.52 8.01
N HIS A 257 -14.40 2.35 7.60
CA HIS A 257 -15.04 3.00 6.46
C HIS A 257 -15.48 4.44 6.74
#